data_AF-A0A968M4D5-F1
#
_entry.id   AF-A0A968M4D5-F1
#
_cell.length_a   1.000
_cell.length_b   1.000
_cell.length_c   1.000
_cell.angle_alpha   90.00
_cell.angle_beta   90.00
_cell.angle_gamma   90.00
#
_symmetry.space_group_name_H-M   'P 1'
#
loop_
_entity.id
_entity.type
_entity.pdbx_description
1 polymer ?
#
loop_
_entity_poly.entity_id
_entity_poly.type
_entity_poly.pdbx_seq_one_letter_code
_entity_poly.pdbx_strand_id
1 'polypeptide(L)'
;QILKYLDHLQPEPSLTDLSPDQEREAWMMEDWLDESIGTATRFVYYDYRSGPGRELDSSWPSQLVIQTVRWQYGIHPASIELAAGRLYTALQVLQPRWLAAPFLVGNQFSIADLTAAALLSPLARLPKYRQDYPWLFERISEIHDLCGEPLPPGLP
;
A
#
# COMPACT_ATOMS: atom_id res chain seq x y z
N GLN A 1 5.21 -15.60 -0.51
CA GLN A 1 5.95 -16.80 -0.03
C GLN A 1 6.66 -16.59 1.31
N ILE A 2 7.36 -15.46 1.53
CA ILE A 2 8.03 -15.18 2.82
C ILE A 2 7.02 -15.11 3.98
N LEU A 3 5.90 -14.42 3.81
CA LEU A 3 4.91 -14.25 4.89
C LEU A 3 4.29 -15.58 5.32
N LYS A 4 3.91 -16.45 4.37
CA LYS A 4 3.46 -17.84 4.66
C LYS A 4 4.52 -18.65 5.42
N TYR A 5 5.79 -18.47 5.07
CA TYR A 5 6.89 -19.16 5.75
C TYR A 5 7.10 -18.62 7.17
N LEU A 6 7.05 -17.31 7.36
CA LEU A 6 7.19 -16.68 8.67
C LEU A 6 6.04 -17.05 9.60
N ASP A 7 4.80 -17.09 9.10
CA ASP A 7 3.62 -17.50 9.89
C ASP A 7 3.75 -18.95 10.40
N HIS A 8 4.37 -19.84 9.61
CA HIS A 8 4.69 -21.20 10.07
C HIS A 8 5.84 -21.23 11.11
N LEU A 9 6.87 -20.39 10.97
CA LEU A 9 8.03 -20.38 11.87
C LEU A 9 7.76 -19.63 13.19
N GLN A 10 7.00 -18.55 13.12
CA GLN A 10 6.65 -17.67 14.22
C GLN A 10 5.16 -17.34 14.09
N PRO A 11 4.29 -18.20 14.64
CA PRO A 11 2.84 -18.06 14.51
C PRO A 11 2.24 -16.93 15.37
N GLU A 12 3.08 -16.23 16.16
CA GLU A 12 2.64 -15.13 17.01
C GLU A 12 3.45 -13.84 16.72
N PRO A 13 2.77 -12.69 16.48
CA PRO A 13 1.32 -12.56 16.38
C PRO A 13 0.77 -13.24 15.12
N SER A 14 -0.34 -13.95 15.24
CA SER A 14 -0.92 -14.67 14.10
C SER A 14 -1.51 -13.70 13.07
N LEU A 15 -1.12 -13.87 11.81
CA LEU A 15 -1.72 -13.16 10.67
C LEU A 15 -2.89 -13.95 10.05
N THR A 16 -3.17 -15.16 10.58
CA THR A 16 -4.03 -16.19 9.99
C THR A 16 -4.97 -16.86 11.00
N ASP A 17 -5.07 -16.38 12.25
CA ASP A 17 -6.01 -16.89 13.27
C ASP A 17 -7.47 -16.51 12.98
N LEU A 18 -7.90 -16.72 11.74
CA LEU A 18 -9.18 -16.38 11.15
C LEU A 18 -9.97 -17.67 10.87
N SER A 19 -11.29 -17.54 10.64
CA SER A 19 -12.03 -18.67 10.07
C SER A 19 -11.48 -19.03 8.67
N PRO A 20 -11.60 -20.29 8.21
CA PRO A 20 -11.02 -20.70 6.92
C PRO A 20 -11.47 -19.86 5.70
N ASP A 21 -12.69 -19.31 5.73
CA ASP A 21 -13.17 -18.43 4.65
C ASP A 21 -12.58 -17.01 4.75
N GLN A 22 -12.40 -16.49 5.96
CA GLN A 22 -11.72 -15.22 6.20
C GLN A 22 -10.23 -15.30 5.87
N GLU A 23 -9.56 -16.39 6.23
CA GLU A 23 -8.15 -16.59 5.87
C GLU A 23 -7.97 -16.61 4.34
N ARG A 24 -8.86 -17.31 3.63
CA ARG A 24 -8.87 -17.31 2.16
C ARG A 24 -9.08 -15.91 1.60
N GLU A 25 -10.03 -15.16 2.15
CA GLU A 25 -10.29 -13.77 1.74
C GLU A 25 -9.08 -12.86 2.00
N ALA A 26 -8.41 -13.01 3.14
CA ALA A 26 -7.22 -12.22 3.48
C ALA A 26 -6.07 -12.48 2.50
N TRP A 27 -5.82 -13.73 2.13
CA TRP A 27 -4.83 -14.08 1.11
C TRP A 27 -5.22 -13.61 -0.29
N MET A 28 -6.50 -13.72 -0.68
CA MET A 28 -6.97 -13.17 -1.96
C MET A 28 -6.77 -11.66 -2.03
N MET A 29 -6.99 -10.97 -0.91
CA MET A 29 -6.76 -9.54 -0.81
C MET A 29 -5.27 -9.20 -0.88
N GLU A 30 -4.41 -9.97 -0.19
CA GLU A 30 -2.95 -9.82 -0.29
C GLU A 30 -2.45 -9.99 -1.73
N ASP A 31 -2.81 -11.08 -2.40
CA ASP A 31 -2.42 -11.34 -3.80
C ASP A 31 -2.88 -10.19 -4.72
N TRP A 32 -4.14 -9.74 -4.58
CA TRP A 32 -4.66 -8.63 -5.38
C TRP A 32 -3.93 -7.30 -5.10
N LEU A 33 -3.63 -7.04 -3.83
CA LEU A 33 -2.88 -5.85 -3.44
C LEU A 33 -1.45 -5.90 -3.97
N ASP A 34 -0.73 -7.02 -3.86
CA ASP A 34 0.66 -7.14 -4.33
C ASP A 34 0.76 -7.07 -5.85
N GLU A 35 -0.04 -7.88 -6.55
CA GLU A 35 0.08 -8.03 -8.00
C GLU A 35 -0.46 -6.81 -8.76
N SER A 36 -1.54 -6.20 -8.27
CA SER A 36 -2.22 -5.11 -8.99
C SER A 36 -2.00 -3.75 -8.35
N ILE A 37 -2.32 -3.61 -7.06
CA ILE A 37 -2.47 -2.29 -6.43
C ILE A 37 -1.11 -1.70 -6.04
N GLY A 38 -0.19 -2.51 -5.52
CA GLY A 38 1.19 -2.10 -5.22
C GLY A 38 1.92 -1.65 -6.48
N THR A 39 1.71 -2.34 -7.60
CA THR A 39 2.22 -1.90 -8.91
C THR A 39 1.62 -0.54 -9.30
N ALA A 40 0.31 -0.36 -9.17
CA ALA A 40 -0.33 0.93 -9.44
C ALA A 40 0.19 2.07 -8.54
N THR A 41 0.40 1.81 -7.23
CA THR A 41 1.02 2.74 -6.29
C THR A 41 2.40 3.16 -6.76
N ARG A 42 3.25 2.21 -7.16
CA ARG A 42 4.60 2.51 -7.69
C ARG A 42 4.53 3.43 -8.91
N PHE A 43 3.58 3.20 -9.82
CA PHE A 43 3.46 3.99 -11.05
C PHE A 43 3.16 5.45 -10.74
N VAL A 44 2.15 5.72 -9.92
CA VAL A 44 1.79 7.09 -9.55
C VAL A 44 2.86 7.75 -8.68
N TYR A 45 3.54 6.97 -7.82
CA TYR A 45 4.61 7.47 -6.97
C TYR A 45 5.84 7.88 -7.76
N TYR A 46 6.34 7.02 -8.66
CA TYR A 46 7.50 7.35 -9.49
C TYR A 46 7.18 8.44 -10.52
N ASP A 47 5.93 8.53 -10.96
CA ASP A 47 5.50 9.68 -11.76
C ASP A 47 5.60 10.98 -11.00
N TYR A 48 4.99 11.03 -9.81
CA TYR A 48 5.10 12.18 -8.92
C TYR A 48 6.56 12.55 -8.62
N ARG A 49 7.40 11.57 -8.26
CA ARG A 49 8.83 11.77 -7.95
C ARG A 49 9.66 12.30 -9.11
N SER A 50 9.24 12.05 -10.36
CA SER A 50 9.91 12.59 -11.55
C SER A 50 9.50 14.02 -11.91
N GLY A 51 8.43 14.54 -11.29
CA GLY A 51 7.91 15.88 -11.49
C GLY A 51 7.76 16.63 -10.16
N PRO A 52 6.52 16.95 -9.69
CA PRO A 52 6.30 17.78 -8.50
C PRO A 52 6.95 17.25 -7.21
N GLY A 53 7.12 15.94 -7.09
CA GLY A 53 7.74 15.28 -5.94
C GLY A 53 9.27 15.25 -5.95
N ARG A 54 9.92 15.91 -6.92
CA ARG A 54 11.38 15.95 -7.03
C ARG A 54 12.07 16.55 -5.81
N GLU A 55 11.43 17.50 -5.13
CA GLU A 55 11.98 18.17 -3.95
C GLU A 55 12.07 17.26 -2.72
N LEU A 56 11.35 16.12 -2.70
CA LEU A 56 11.45 15.14 -1.62
C LEU A 56 12.86 14.54 -1.48
N ASP A 57 13.59 14.49 -2.60
CA ASP A 57 15.01 14.17 -2.68
C ASP A 57 15.52 14.60 -4.07
N SER A 58 16.16 15.77 -4.10
CA SER A 58 16.66 16.40 -5.32
C SER A 58 18.04 15.88 -5.74
N SER A 59 18.61 14.90 -5.04
CA SER A 59 19.93 14.39 -5.34
C SER A 59 19.97 13.72 -6.73
N TRP A 60 21.06 13.97 -7.46
CA TRP A 60 21.26 13.38 -8.79
C TRP A 60 21.17 11.84 -8.81
N PRO A 61 21.75 11.08 -7.84
CA PRO A 61 21.62 9.62 -7.83
C PRO A 61 20.16 9.17 -7.73
N SER A 62 19.36 9.84 -6.88
CA SER A 62 17.94 9.55 -6.71
C SER A 62 17.16 9.78 -8.00
N GLN A 63 17.47 10.87 -8.71
CA GLN A 63 16.85 11.17 -10.00
C GLN A 63 17.22 10.13 -11.07
N LEU A 64 18.45 9.62 -11.10
CA LEU A 64 18.83 8.53 -12.01
C LEU A 64 18.08 7.22 -11.72
N VAL A 65 17.91 6.88 -10.44
CA VAL A 65 17.11 5.72 -10.03
C VAL A 65 15.67 5.88 -10.49
N ILE A 66 15.06 7.05 -10.25
CA ILE A 66 13.68 7.33 -10.68
C ILE A 66 13.53 7.16 -12.20
N GLN A 67 14.45 7.71 -13.00
CA GLN A 67 14.37 7.60 -14.46
C GLN A 67 14.57 6.15 -14.93
N THR A 68 15.50 5.41 -14.32
CA THR A 68 15.70 3.99 -14.61
C THR A 68 14.45 3.17 -14.33
N VAL A 69 13.81 3.39 -13.17
CA VAL A 69 12.56 2.71 -12.82
C VAL A 69 11.45 3.06 -13.81
N ARG A 70 11.26 4.35 -14.14
CA ARG A 70 10.24 4.75 -15.11
C ARG A 70 10.42 4.07 -16.46
N TRP A 71 11.65 3.95 -16.93
CA TRP A 71 11.96 3.27 -18.18
C TRP A 71 11.69 1.76 -18.08
N GLN A 72 12.22 1.08 -17.05
CA GLN A 72 12.07 -0.36 -16.86
C GLN A 72 10.60 -0.81 -16.75
N TYR A 73 9.77 -0.01 -16.08
CA TYR A 73 8.37 -0.32 -15.85
C TYR A 73 7.42 0.28 -16.89
N GLY A 74 7.92 1.00 -17.90
CA GLY A 74 7.07 1.62 -18.93
C GLY A 74 6.10 2.67 -18.36
N ILE A 75 6.59 3.53 -17.47
CA ILE A 75 5.77 4.58 -16.85
C ILE A 75 5.62 5.76 -17.83
N HIS A 76 4.43 5.88 -18.41
CA HIS A 76 4.05 6.90 -19.39
C HIS A 76 2.61 7.37 -19.12
N PRO A 77 2.15 8.50 -19.70
CA PRO A 77 0.86 9.11 -19.33
C PRO A 77 -0.33 8.13 -19.28
N ALA A 78 -0.49 7.30 -20.32
CA ALA A 78 -1.58 6.30 -20.35
C ALA A 78 -1.47 5.20 -19.26
N SER A 79 -0.26 4.75 -18.91
CA SER A 79 -0.10 3.73 -17.85
C SER A 79 -0.30 4.33 -16.45
N ILE A 80 0.00 5.62 -16.28
CA ILE A 80 -0.30 6.39 -15.07
C ILE A 80 -1.80 6.59 -14.90
N GLU A 81 -2.52 6.95 -15.97
CA GLU A 81 -3.99 7.09 -15.92
C GLU A 81 -4.65 5.77 -15.54
N LEU A 82 -4.22 4.66 -16.15
CA LEU A 82 -4.69 3.32 -15.80
C LEU A 82 -4.38 2.98 -14.33
N ALA A 83 -3.16 3.28 -13.85
CA ALA A 83 -2.77 3.05 -12.46
C ALA A 83 -3.63 3.88 -11.49
N ALA A 84 -3.86 5.16 -11.78
CA ALA A 84 -4.74 6.02 -10.99
C ALA A 84 -6.17 5.49 -10.93
N GLY A 85 -6.70 4.97 -12.06
CA GLY A 85 -8.01 4.32 -12.10
C GLY A 85 -8.08 3.04 -11.26
N ARG A 86 -7.02 2.22 -11.28
CA ARG A 86 -6.92 1.03 -10.42
C ARG A 86 -6.89 1.39 -8.94
N LEU A 87 -6.12 2.41 -8.56
CA LEU A 87 -6.07 2.91 -7.19
C LEU A 87 -7.42 3.46 -6.75
N TYR A 88 -8.09 4.24 -7.60
CA TYR A 88 -9.44 4.73 -7.30
C TYR A 88 -10.40 3.58 -6.98
N THR A 89 -10.48 2.58 -7.87
CA THR A 89 -11.34 1.40 -7.65
C THR A 89 -10.95 0.64 -6.40
N ALA A 90 -9.65 0.46 -6.14
CA ALA A 90 -9.17 -0.24 -4.96
C ALA A 90 -9.58 0.48 -3.68
N LEU A 91 -9.42 1.81 -3.63
CA LEU A 91 -9.83 2.61 -2.48
C LEU A 91 -11.34 2.56 -2.25
N GLN A 92 -12.17 2.46 -3.31
CA GLN A 92 -13.61 2.22 -3.17
C GLN A 92 -13.95 0.85 -2.56
N VAL A 93 -13.10 -0.17 -2.75
CA VAL A 93 -13.27 -1.49 -2.13
C VAL A 93 -12.81 -1.48 -0.68
N LEU A 94 -11.67 -0.86 -0.40
CA LEU A 94 -11.06 -0.84 0.94
C LEU A 94 -11.79 0.07 1.91
N GLN A 95 -12.21 1.26 1.46
CA GLN A 95 -12.85 2.28 2.29
C GLN A 95 -14.02 1.75 3.11
N PRO A 96 -15.07 1.14 2.53
CA PRO A 96 -16.21 0.68 3.32
C PRO A 96 -15.84 -0.42 4.32
N ARG A 97 -14.84 -1.25 4.02
CA ARG A 97 -14.38 -2.33 4.91
C ARG A 97 -13.66 -1.76 6.13
N TRP A 98 -12.65 -0.94 5.88
CA TRP A 98 -11.85 -0.30 6.93
C TRP A 98 -12.60 0.76 7.70
N LEU A 99 -13.64 1.39 7.15
CA LEU A 99 -14.46 2.32 7.94
C LEU A 99 -15.51 1.60 8.79
N ALA A 100 -15.95 0.40 8.39
CA ALA A 100 -16.94 -0.37 9.14
C ALA A 100 -16.33 -1.26 10.24
N ALA A 101 -15.08 -1.67 10.10
CA ALA A 101 -14.40 -2.57 11.02
C ALA A 101 -12.95 -2.14 11.28
N PRO A 102 -12.31 -2.60 12.38
CA PRO A 102 -10.91 -2.29 12.67
C PRO A 102 -9.90 -2.85 11.65
N PHE A 103 -10.27 -3.90 10.91
CA PHE A 103 -9.40 -4.62 9.98
C PHE A 103 -10.12 -4.94 8.66
N LEU A 104 -9.38 -5.22 7.59
CA LEU A 104 -9.92 -5.47 6.25
C LEU A 104 -10.73 -6.75 6.14
N VAL A 105 -10.37 -7.76 6.94
CA VAL A 105 -10.98 -9.09 6.94
C VAL A 105 -11.16 -9.57 8.37
N GLY A 106 -12.41 -9.86 8.75
CA GLY A 106 -12.72 -10.30 10.11
C GLY A 106 -12.55 -9.20 11.15
N ASN A 107 -12.25 -9.62 12.39
CA ASN A 107 -12.20 -8.73 13.56
C ASN A 107 -10.79 -8.64 14.18
N GLN A 108 -9.76 -9.09 13.46
CA GLN A 108 -8.39 -9.12 13.93
C GLN A 108 -7.42 -8.74 12.81
N PHE A 109 -6.24 -8.30 13.21
CA PHE A 109 -5.16 -7.97 12.30
C PHE A 109 -4.77 -9.17 11.45
N SER A 110 -4.58 -8.95 10.16
CA SER A 110 -4.30 -10.02 9.21
C SER A 110 -3.28 -9.59 8.16
N ILE A 111 -2.88 -10.56 7.34
CA ILE A 111 -2.04 -10.34 6.17
C ILE A 111 -2.59 -9.26 5.22
N ALA A 112 -3.92 -9.12 5.11
CA ALA A 112 -4.54 -8.13 4.24
C ALA A 112 -4.21 -6.70 4.70
N ASP A 113 -4.30 -6.44 6.01
CA ASP A 113 -4.03 -5.13 6.60
C ASP A 113 -2.55 -4.76 6.48
N LEU A 114 -1.66 -5.71 6.80
CA LEU A 114 -0.22 -5.54 6.67
C LEU A 114 0.16 -5.19 5.22
N THR A 115 -0.35 -5.96 4.26
CA THR A 115 -0.06 -5.74 2.84
C THR A 115 -0.64 -4.42 2.35
N ALA A 116 -1.87 -4.08 2.72
CA ALA A 116 -2.48 -2.81 2.32
C ALA A 116 -1.69 -1.62 2.87
N ALA A 117 -1.33 -1.67 4.16
CA ALA A 117 -0.55 -0.61 4.80
C ALA A 117 0.82 -0.45 4.13
N ALA A 118 1.54 -1.55 3.91
CA ALA A 118 2.85 -1.53 3.29
C ALA A 118 2.83 -1.00 1.85
N LEU A 119 1.88 -1.47 1.03
CA LEU A 119 1.84 -1.16 -0.41
C LEU A 119 1.18 0.18 -0.74
N LEU A 120 0.36 0.73 0.15
CA LEU A 120 -0.29 2.04 -0.03
C LEU A 120 0.46 3.18 0.67
N SER A 121 1.33 2.88 1.64
CA SER A 121 2.18 3.87 2.35
C SER A 121 2.86 4.91 1.46
N PRO A 122 3.42 4.58 0.26
CA PRO A 122 4.04 5.59 -0.60
C PRO A 122 3.10 6.72 -1.03
N LEU A 123 1.78 6.50 -1.02
CA LEU A 123 0.78 7.52 -1.35
C LEU A 123 0.76 8.66 -0.32
N ALA A 124 1.29 8.45 0.90
CA ALA A 124 1.40 9.49 1.93
C ALA A 124 2.28 10.67 1.48
N ARG A 125 3.18 10.43 0.51
CA ARG A 125 4.03 11.48 -0.07
C ARG A 125 3.32 12.32 -1.13
N LEU A 126 2.15 11.91 -1.61
CA LEU A 126 1.40 12.57 -2.69
C LEU A 126 0.29 13.43 -2.06
N PRO A 127 0.37 14.78 -2.14
CA PRO A 127 -0.60 15.67 -1.52
C PRO A 127 -2.05 15.38 -1.91
N LYS A 128 -2.29 15.07 -3.19
CA LYS A 128 -3.61 14.71 -3.70
C LYS A 128 -4.24 13.55 -2.92
N TYR A 129 -3.51 12.45 -2.75
CA TYR A 129 -4.06 11.28 -2.05
C TYR A 129 -4.32 11.59 -0.58
N ARG A 130 -3.42 12.31 0.10
CA ARG A 130 -3.63 12.75 1.49
C ARG A 130 -4.88 13.60 1.67
N GLN A 131 -5.16 14.49 0.72
CA GLN A 131 -6.33 15.37 0.77
C GLN A 131 -7.63 14.60 0.45
N ASP A 132 -7.59 13.74 -0.56
CA ASP A 132 -8.78 13.04 -1.05
C ASP A 132 -9.17 11.83 -0.17
N TYR A 133 -8.19 11.20 0.50
CA TYR A 133 -8.37 9.96 1.27
C TYR A 133 -7.69 10.03 2.66
N PRO A 134 -8.04 10.98 3.54
CA PRO A 134 -7.43 11.09 4.87
C PRO A 134 -7.58 9.81 5.70
N TRP A 135 -8.75 9.15 5.58
CA TRP A 135 -9.04 7.88 6.25
C TRP A 135 -8.01 6.78 5.96
N LEU A 136 -7.42 6.78 4.76
CA LEU A 136 -6.44 5.77 4.37
C LEU A 136 -5.20 5.90 5.25
N PHE A 137 -4.76 7.12 5.48
CA PHE A 137 -3.54 7.40 6.23
C PHE A 137 -3.74 7.27 7.72
N GLU A 138 -4.94 7.56 8.23
CA GLU A 138 -5.33 7.22 9.61
C GLU A 138 -5.21 5.69 9.83
N ARG A 139 -5.76 4.88 8.92
CA ARG A 139 -5.64 3.41 9.01
C ARG A 139 -4.20 2.92 8.87
N ILE A 140 -3.44 3.47 7.93
CA ILE A 140 -2.01 3.13 7.79
C ILE A 140 -1.26 3.44 9.09
N SER A 141 -1.50 4.60 9.71
CA SER A 141 -0.89 4.96 10.99
C SER A 141 -1.23 3.95 12.10
N GLU A 142 -2.49 3.55 12.23
CA GLU A 142 -2.91 2.54 13.22
C GLU A 142 -2.22 1.18 13.00
N ILE A 143 -2.05 0.75 11.74
CA ILE A 143 -1.35 -0.50 11.44
C ILE A 143 0.15 -0.38 11.77
N HIS A 144 0.78 0.76 11.49
CA HIS A 144 2.17 0.98 11.90
C HIS A 144 2.35 0.96 13.42
N ASP A 145 1.44 1.60 14.16
CA ASP A 145 1.43 1.58 15.63
C ASP A 145 1.28 0.15 16.16
N LEU A 146 0.38 -0.64 15.56
CA LEU A 146 0.19 -2.06 15.90
C LEU A 146 1.46 -2.88 15.66
N CYS A 147 2.17 -2.61 14.56
CA CYS A 147 3.42 -3.27 14.23
C CYS A 147 4.63 -2.75 15.03
N GLY A 148 4.50 -1.63 15.76
CA GLY A 148 5.62 -0.96 16.43
C GLY A 148 6.64 -0.36 15.46
N GLU A 149 6.22 -0.03 14.24
CA GLU A 149 7.06 0.54 13.19
C GLU A 149 6.91 2.07 13.11
N PRO A 150 7.98 2.81 12.77
CA PRO A 150 7.85 4.25 12.56
C PRO A 150 6.87 4.55 11.42
N LEU A 151 6.17 5.67 11.53
CA LEU A 151 5.22 6.11 10.50
C LEU A 151 5.90 6.28 9.14
N PRO A 152 5.19 5.96 8.04
CA PRO A 152 5.75 6.09 6.72
C PRO A 152 6.04 7.57 6.44
N PRO A 153 7.18 7.87 5.80
CA PRO A 153 7.52 9.25 5.53
C PRO A 153 6.43 9.97 4.73
N GLY A 154 6.01 11.15 5.20
CA GLY A 154 4.88 11.90 4.63
C GLY A 154 3.65 11.93 5.55
N LEU A 155 3.63 11.09 6.58
CA LEU A 155 2.73 11.21 7.72
C LEU A 155 3.43 11.94 8.88
N PRO A 156 2.68 12.72 9.70
CA PRO A 156 3.22 13.49 10.83
C PRO A 156 3.69 12.61 11.98
#